data_AF-A0A7V2UG23-F1
#
_entry.id   AF-A0A7V2UG23-F1
#
_cell.length_a   1.000
_cell.length_b   1.000
_cell.length_c   1.000
_cell.angle_alpha   90.00
_cell.angle_beta   90.00
_cell.angle_gamma   90.00
#
_symmetry.space_group_name_H-M   'P 1'
#
loop_
_entity.id
_entity.type
_entity.pdbx_description
1 polymer ?
#
loop_
_entity_poly.entity_id
_entity_poly.type
_entity_poly.pdbx_seq_one_letter_code
_entity_poly.pdbx_strand_id
1 'polypeptide(L)'
;IVVVGVSTYLYFARLGLNDSYLGLILVHAALGAPFVVTTVLATLQSFNLNLVKASLSLGASPLETFFRVTLPVIAPGVISGALFAFATSFDEVVVTLFLAGPEQVTLPRQMFTGIRENISPTIAAVATLLILFTTALMMTLEWLRGRRK
;
A
#
# COMPACT_ATOMS: atom_id res chain seq x y z
N ILE A 1 15.68 2.31 0.92
CA ILE A 1 14.66 3.12 1.63
C ILE A 1 15.26 4.39 2.23
N VAL A 2 16.41 4.35 2.93
CA VAL A 2 17.08 5.57 3.44
C VAL A 2 17.29 6.63 2.35
N VAL A 3 17.79 6.25 1.18
CA VAL A 3 17.95 7.18 0.03
C VAL A 3 16.62 7.80 -0.38
N VAL A 4 15.53 7.02 -0.40
CA VAL A 4 14.19 7.52 -0.72
C VAL A 4 13.73 8.50 0.35
N GLY A 5 13.90 8.18 1.64
CA GLY A 5 13.56 9.08 2.75
C GLY A 5 14.29 10.42 2.68
N VAL A 6 15.62 10.40 2.52
CA VAL A 6 16.43 11.62 2.42
C VAL A 6 16.08 12.43 1.16
N SER A 7 15.99 11.78 0.01
CA SER A 7 15.68 12.48 -1.26
C SER A 7 14.31 13.14 -1.21
N THR A 8 13.33 12.42 -0.66
CA THR A 8 11.96 12.91 -0.56
C THR A 8 11.87 14.04 0.47
N TYR A 9 12.54 13.94 1.61
CA TYR A 9 12.62 15.01 2.61
C TYR A 9 13.14 16.31 1.99
N LEU A 10 14.26 16.24 1.25
CA LEU A 10 14.85 17.42 0.60
C LEU A 10 13.94 18.02 -0.46
N TYR A 11 13.19 17.19 -1.18
CA TYR A 11 12.25 17.63 -2.20
C TYR A 11 10.98 18.25 -1.58
N PHE A 12 10.37 17.57 -0.61
CA PHE A 12 9.14 18.00 0.05
C PHE A 12 9.34 19.22 0.95
N ALA A 13 10.55 19.41 1.49
CA ALA A 13 10.93 20.65 2.19
C ALA A 13 10.68 21.89 1.32
N ARG A 14 10.99 21.82 0.01
CA ARG A 14 10.81 22.95 -0.92
C ARG A 14 9.34 23.24 -1.23
N LEU A 15 8.48 22.23 -1.07
CA LEU A 15 7.04 22.30 -1.35
C LEU A 15 6.22 22.56 -0.08
N GLY A 16 6.84 22.61 1.11
CA GLY A 16 6.13 22.71 2.38
C GLY A 16 5.32 21.47 2.74
N LEU A 17 5.74 20.29 2.27
CA LEU A 17 5.03 19.02 2.49
C LEU A 17 5.62 18.16 3.62
N ASN A 18 6.77 18.55 4.16
CA ASN A 18 7.29 17.94 5.38
C ASN A 18 6.35 18.20 6.55
N ASP A 19 6.40 17.33 7.56
CA ASP A 19 5.61 17.47 8.79
C ASP A 19 4.09 17.53 8.51
N SER A 20 3.64 16.90 7.41
CA SER A 20 2.25 16.89 6.99
C SER A 20 1.76 15.48 6.68
N TYR A 21 0.49 15.22 6.98
CA TYR A 21 -0.16 13.96 6.60
C TYR A 21 -0.19 13.77 5.09
N LEU A 22 -0.37 14.85 4.33
CA LEU A 22 -0.40 14.79 2.86
C LEU A 22 0.95 14.33 2.30
N GLY A 23 2.06 14.87 2.80
CA GLY A 23 3.40 14.43 2.42
C GLY A 23 3.62 12.96 2.73
N LEU A 24 3.26 12.51 3.94
CA LEU A 24 3.37 11.09 4.29
C LEU A 24 2.51 10.19 3.38
N ILE A 25 1.25 10.55 3.15
CA ILE A 25 0.34 9.79 2.29
C ILE A 25 0.91 9.63 0.87
N LEU A 26 1.44 10.71 0.27
CA LEU A 26 1.99 10.67 -1.08
C LEU A 26 3.17 9.70 -1.20
N VAL A 27 4.04 9.66 -0.20
CA VAL A 27 5.25 8.84 -0.24
C VAL A 27 4.92 7.39 0.04
N HIS A 28 4.04 7.12 1.01
CA HIS A 28 3.53 5.78 1.24
C HIS A 28 2.77 5.24 0.02
N ALA A 29 1.97 6.07 -0.65
CA ALA A 29 1.32 5.71 -1.91
C ALA A 29 2.34 5.40 -3.01
N ALA A 30 3.39 6.22 -3.15
CA ALA A 30 4.45 6.00 -4.13
C ALA A 30 5.23 4.70 -3.86
N LEU A 31 5.50 4.38 -2.60
CA LEU A 31 6.13 3.12 -2.20
C LEU A 31 5.24 1.89 -2.45
N GLY A 32 3.93 2.04 -2.26
CA GLY A 32 2.95 0.98 -2.49
C GLY A 32 2.59 0.75 -3.96
N ALA A 33 2.73 1.78 -4.81
CA ALA A 33 2.29 1.74 -6.21
C ALA A 33 2.85 0.56 -7.03
N PRO A 34 4.15 0.18 -6.93
CA PRO A 34 4.69 -0.94 -7.69
C PRO A 34 4.00 -2.27 -7.39
N PHE A 35 3.57 -2.49 -6.14
CA PHE A 35 2.85 -3.71 -5.75
C PHE A 35 1.47 -3.77 -6.41
N VAL A 36 0.74 -2.66 -6.39
CA VAL A 36 -0.57 -2.54 -7.05
C VAL A 36 -0.44 -2.74 -8.54
N VAL A 37 0.51 -2.07 -9.18
CA VAL A 37 0.74 -2.18 -10.62
C VAL A 37 1.05 -3.62 -11.01
N THR A 38 1.95 -4.29 -10.27
CA THR A 38 2.37 -5.66 -10.57
C THR A 38 1.20 -6.65 -10.48
N THR A 39 0.39 -6.58 -9.42
CA THR A 39 -0.73 -7.53 -9.23
C THR A 39 -1.88 -7.28 -10.20
N VAL A 40 -2.16 -6.01 -10.52
CA VAL A 40 -3.19 -5.64 -11.49
C VAL A 40 -2.76 -6.06 -12.90
N LEU A 41 -1.51 -5.80 -13.29
CA LEU A 41 -0.98 -6.24 -14.59
C LEU A 41 -1.02 -7.76 -14.74
N ALA A 42 -0.66 -8.50 -13.70
CA ALA A 42 -0.75 -9.97 -13.73
C ALA A 42 -2.18 -10.46 -13.97
N THR A 43 -3.18 -9.77 -13.43
CA THR A 43 -4.60 -10.12 -13.64
C THR A 43 -5.07 -9.73 -15.05
N LEU A 44 -4.60 -8.59 -15.55
CA LEU A 44 -4.89 -8.10 -16.90
C LEU A 44 -4.29 -9.01 -18.00
N GLN A 45 -3.18 -9.70 -17.75
CA GLN A 45 -2.60 -10.66 -18.71
C GLN A 45 -3.58 -11.78 -19.10
N SER A 46 -4.43 -12.19 -18.16
CA SER A 46 -5.48 -13.20 -18.38
C SER A 46 -6.85 -12.61 -18.78
N PHE A 47 -6.96 -11.29 -18.92
CA PHE A 47 -8.24 -10.62 -19.13
C PHE A 47 -8.73 -10.76 -20.58
N ASN A 48 -9.98 -11.21 -20.75
CA ASN A 48 -10.59 -11.32 -22.07
C ASN A 48 -11.13 -9.96 -22.56
N LEU A 49 -10.40 -9.32 -23.49
CA LEU A 49 -10.78 -8.05 -24.10
C LEU A 49 -12.11 -8.09 -24.87
N ASN A 50 -12.63 -9.28 -25.24
CA ASN A 50 -13.94 -9.38 -25.88
C ASN A 50 -15.09 -8.96 -24.94
N LEU A 51 -14.91 -9.04 -23.62
CA LEU A 51 -15.90 -8.54 -22.65
C LEU A 51 -16.07 -7.01 -22.76
N VAL A 52 -14.97 -6.29 -22.98
CA VAL A 52 -14.98 -4.83 -23.18
C VAL A 52 -15.65 -4.50 -24.51
N LYS A 53 -15.27 -5.19 -25.59
CA LYS A 53 -15.88 -4.99 -26.92
C LYS A 53 -17.39 -5.24 -26.89
N ALA A 54 -17.83 -6.33 -26.26
CA ALA A 54 -19.24 -6.66 -26.13
C ALA A 54 -20.01 -5.58 -25.34
N SER A 55 -19.46 -5.09 -24.24
CA SER A 55 -20.07 -4.01 -23.47
C SER A 55 -20.23 -2.73 -24.28
N LEU A 56 -19.20 -2.33 -25.03
CA LEU A 56 -19.26 -1.14 -25.90
C LEU A 56 -20.25 -1.33 -27.05
N SER A 57 -20.33 -2.53 -27.65
CA SER A 57 -21.31 -2.83 -28.71
C SER A 57 -22.76 -2.79 -28.22
N LEU A 58 -23.01 -2.99 -26.92
CA LEU A 58 -24.32 -2.84 -26.30
C LEU A 58 -24.66 -1.37 -25.94
N GLY A 59 -23.80 -0.41 -26.30
CA GLY A 59 -24.02 1.01 -26.10
C GLY A 59 -23.51 1.57 -24.76
N ALA A 60 -22.80 0.77 -23.96
CA ALA A 60 -22.19 1.26 -22.72
C ALA A 60 -21.06 2.25 -23.02
N SER A 61 -20.91 3.27 -22.17
CA SER A 61 -19.77 4.19 -22.24
C SER A 61 -18.49 3.53 -21.71
N PRO A 62 -17.28 3.96 -22.12
CA PRO A 62 -16.02 3.39 -21.61
C PRO A 62 -15.89 3.41 -20.08
N LEU A 63 -16.42 4.46 -19.42
CA LEU A 63 -16.42 4.59 -17.97
C LEU A 63 -17.35 3.55 -17.33
N GLU A 64 -18.54 3.35 -17.91
CA GLU A 64 -19.47 2.31 -17.47
C GLU A 64 -18.88 0.90 -17.67
N THR A 65 -18.30 0.62 -18.84
CA THR A 65 -17.62 -0.65 -19.12
C THR A 65 -16.49 -0.90 -18.12
N PHE A 66 -15.72 0.13 -17.75
CA PHE A 66 -14.68 -0.03 -16.74
C PHE A 66 -15.27 -0.48 -15.39
N PHE A 67 -16.25 0.24 -14.84
CA PHE A 67 -16.79 -0.08 -13.52
C PHE A 67 -17.65 -1.35 -13.48
N ARG A 68 -18.38 -1.66 -14.57
CA ARG A 68 -19.29 -2.81 -14.62
C ARG A 68 -18.64 -4.11 -15.13
N VAL A 69 -17.59 -4.01 -15.93
CA VAL A 69 -16.98 -5.18 -16.60
C VAL A 69 -15.52 -5.33 -16.22
N THR A 70 -14.68 -4.33 -16.50
CA THR A 70 -13.23 -4.47 -16.30
C THR A 70 -12.90 -4.59 -14.81
N LEU A 71 -13.34 -3.65 -13.99
CA LEU A 71 -13.00 -3.55 -12.57
C LEU A 71 -13.44 -4.79 -11.78
N PRO A 72 -14.68 -5.33 -11.90
CA PRO A 72 -15.08 -6.53 -11.16
C PRO A 72 -14.25 -7.77 -11.53
N VAL A 73 -13.82 -7.89 -12.79
CA VAL A 73 -13.00 -9.01 -13.25
C VAL A 73 -11.56 -8.88 -12.72
N ILE A 74 -10.99 -7.68 -12.73
CA ILE A 74 -9.62 -7.44 -12.22
C ILE A 74 -9.55 -7.14 -10.72
N ALA A 75 -10.69 -6.96 -10.05
CA ALA A 75 -10.82 -6.69 -8.62
C ALA A 75 -9.94 -7.58 -7.72
N PRO A 76 -9.74 -8.88 -7.99
CA PRO A 76 -8.89 -9.74 -7.16
C PRO A 76 -7.43 -9.30 -7.18
N GLY A 77 -6.94 -8.88 -8.35
CA GLY A 77 -5.61 -8.31 -8.52
C GLY A 77 -5.47 -6.95 -7.85
N VAL A 78 -6.51 -6.12 -7.95
CA VAL A 78 -6.58 -4.81 -7.27
C VAL A 78 -6.53 -4.98 -5.75
N ILE A 79 -7.36 -5.87 -5.19
CA ILE A 79 -7.41 -6.16 -3.74
C ILE A 79 -6.07 -6.72 -3.27
N SER A 80 -5.49 -7.65 -4.02
CA SER A 80 -4.16 -8.21 -3.72
C SER A 80 -3.09 -7.13 -3.68
N GLY A 81 -3.08 -6.26 -4.69
CA GLY A 81 -2.17 -5.13 -4.79
C GLY A 81 -2.32 -4.13 -3.65
N ALA A 82 -3.56 -3.77 -3.34
CA ALA A 82 -3.88 -2.86 -2.24
C ALA A 82 -3.39 -3.39 -0.90
N LEU A 83 -3.52 -4.70 -0.66
CA LEU A 83 -3.07 -5.33 0.58
C LEU A 83 -1.55 -5.44 0.69
N PHE A 84 -0.83 -5.71 -0.41
CA PHE A 84 0.64 -5.60 -0.43
C PHE A 84 1.10 -4.16 -0.19
N ALA A 85 0.50 -3.19 -0.90
CA ALA A 85 0.80 -1.78 -0.71
C ALA A 85 0.55 -1.33 0.74
N PHE A 86 -0.57 -1.77 1.34
CA PHE A 86 -0.88 -1.51 2.73
C PHE A 86 0.17 -2.10 3.67
N ALA A 87 0.50 -3.39 3.52
CA ALA A 87 1.49 -4.03 4.39
C ALA A 87 2.86 -3.36 4.29
N THR A 88 3.33 -3.05 3.07
CA THR A 88 4.59 -2.30 2.88
C THR A 88 4.54 -0.93 3.51
N SER A 89 3.43 -0.19 3.34
CA SER A 89 3.23 1.12 3.96
C SER A 89 3.17 1.04 5.48
N PHE A 90 2.54 0.01 6.02
CA PHE A 90 2.27 -0.14 7.45
C PHE A 90 3.54 -0.47 8.24
N ASP A 91 4.47 -1.22 7.63
CA ASP A 91 5.78 -1.55 8.23
C ASP A 91 6.86 -0.48 7.95
N GLU A 92 6.52 0.61 7.26
CA GLU A 92 7.51 1.63 6.86
C GLU A 92 7.83 2.62 7.98
N VAL A 93 9.04 2.49 8.54
CA VAL A 93 9.56 3.36 9.62
C VAL A 93 10.60 4.38 9.14
N VAL A 94 11.37 4.06 8.10
CA VAL A 94 12.54 4.86 7.72
C VAL A 94 12.09 6.18 7.09
N VAL A 95 11.16 6.13 6.14
CA VAL A 95 10.61 7.34 5.52
C VAL A 95 9.87 8.21 6.53
N THR A 96 9.08 7.59 7.42
CA THR A 96 8.34 8.32 8.44
C THR A 96 9.28 9.03 9.42
N LEU A 97 10.44 8.45 9.75
CA LEU A 97 11.46 9.12 10.56
C LEU A 97 12.05 10.38 9.91
N PHE A 98 12.12 10.45 8.57
CA PHE A 98 12.61 11.63 7.87
C PHE A 98 11.53 12.69 7.67
N LEU A 99 10.30 12.30 7.36
CA LEU A 99 9.25 13.23 6.89
C LEU A 99 8.25 13.65 7.97
N ALA A 100 8.09 12.86 9.04
CA ALA A 100 7.02 13.08 10.01
C ALA A 100 7.42 14.08 11.09
N GLY A 101 6.53 15.06 11.32
CA GLY A 101 6.67 16.06 12.38
C GLY A 101 6.17 15.55 13.73
N PRO A 102 6.14 16.38 14.78
CA PRO A 102 5.66 15.98 16.11
C PRO A 102 4.21 15.48 16.11
N GLU A 103 3.38 16.01 15.22
CA GLU A 103 1.95 15.68 15.14
C GLU A 103 1.65 14.42 14.33
N GLN A 104 2.53 14.01 13.40
CA GLN A 104 2.31 12.84 12.54
C GLN A 104 2.95 11.61 13.17
N VAL A 105 2.17 10.94 14.01
CA VAL A 105 2.70 9.82 14.78
C VAL A 105 2.20 8.50 14.22
N THR A 106 3.14 7.69 13.72
CA THR A 106 2.86 6.32 13.23
C THR A 106 3.31 5.30 14.26
N LEU A 107 2.68 4.13 14.25
CA LEU A 107 3.00 3.06 15.18
C LEU A 107 4.48 2.59 15.07
N PRO A 108 5.04 2.33 13.86
CA PRO A 108 6.45 1.97 13.74
C PRO A 108 7.41 3.06 14.23
N ARG A 109 7.06 4.34 14.01
CA ARG A 109 7.86 5.48 14.51
C ARG A 109 7.88 5.52 16.02
N GLN A 110 6.72 5.41 16.68
CA GLN A 110 6.65 5.37 18.15
C GLN A 110 7.44 4.21 18.74
N MET A 111 7.37 3.04 18.11
CA MET A 111 8.14 1.90 18.57
C MET A 111 9.64 2.15 18.43
N PHE A 112 10.08 2.73 17.31
CA PHE A 112 11.48 3.07 17.09
C PHE A 112 12.00 4.11 18.09
N THR A 113 11.24 5.17 18.36
CA THR A 113 11.60 6.17 19.37
C THR A 113 11.60 5.56 20.77
N GLY A 114 10.61 4.72 21.08
CA GLY A 114 10.51 4.01 22.37
C GLY A 114 11.73 3.13 22.65
N ILE A 115 12.21 2.37 21.65
CA ILE A 115 13.42 1.52 21.82
C ILE A 115 14.65 2.36 22.16
N ARG A 116 14.76 3.57 21.59
CA ARG A 116 15.89 4.47 21.83
C ARG A 116 15.85 5.12 23.22
N GLU A 117 14.66 5.42 23.72
CA GLU A 117 14.48 6.13 24.99
C GLU A 117 14.45 5.18 26.19
N ASN A 118 13.72 4.06 26.10
CA ASN A 118 13.63 3.04 27.14
C ASN A 118 13.21 1.67 26.56
N ILE A 119 14.03 0.63 26.74
CA ILE A 119 13.66 -0.73 26.34
C ILE A 119 12.58 -1.26 27.29
N SER A 120 11.32 -1.26 26.84
CA SER A 120 10.17 -1.80 27.57
C SER A 120 9.67 -3.11 26.97
N PRO A 121 9.27 -4.11 27.79
CA PRO A 121 8.59 -5.32 27.32
C PRO A 121 7.33 -5.03 26.47
N THR A 122 6.69 -3.87 26.67
CA THR A 122 5.53 -3.44 25.87
C THR A 122 5.86 -3.33 24.38
N ILE A 123 7.06 -2.89 24.02
CA ILE A 123 7.47 -2.74 22.62
C ILE A 123 7.58 -4.12 21.96
N ALA A 124 8.15 -5.10 22.67
CA ALA A 124 8.24 -6.47 22.17
C ALA A 124 6.84 -7.10 21.99
N ALA A 125 5.90 -6.81 22.90
CA ALA A 125 4.51 -7.25 22.76
C ALA A 125 3.84 -6.64 21.51
N VAL A 126 3.96 -5.33 21.30
CA VAL A 126 3.42 -4.66 20.10
C VAL A 126 4.07 -5.18 18.83
N ALA A 127 5.40 -5.38 18.81
CA ALA A 127 6.10 -5.96 17.66
C ALA A 127 5.57 -7.35 17.30
N THR A 128 5.33 -8.19 18.31
CA THR A 128 4.76 -9.53 18.09
C THR A 128 3.36 -9.45 17.51
N LEU A 129 2.51 -8.55 18.03
CA LEU A 129 1.16 -8.33 17.49
C LEU A 129 1.19 -7.83 16.05
N LEU A 130 2.12 -6.92 15.72
CA LEU A 130 2.27 -6.43 14.35
C LEU A 130 2.70 -7.52 13.39
N ILE A 131 3.70 -8.33 13.77
CA ILE A 131 4.15 -9.48 12.98
C ILE A 131 2.99 -10.46 12.76
N LEU A 132 2.23 -10.79 13.81
CA LEU A 132 1.07 -11.68 13.69
C LEU A 132 0.01 -11.10 12.77
N PHE A 133 -0.28 -9.80 12.89
CA PHE A 133 -1.25 -9.12 12.05
C PHE A 133 -0.84 -9.09 10.58
N THR A 134 0.39 -8.66 10.26
CA THR A 134 0.87 -8.59 8.87
C THR A 134 0.99 -9.98 8.26
N THR A 135 1.44 -10.98 9.03
CA THR A 135 1.51 -12.38 8.58
C THR A 135 0.11 -12.95 8.33
N ALA A 136 -0.85 -12.75 9.24
CA ALA A 136 -2.22 -13.20 9.06
C ALA A 136 -2.88 -12.57 7.83
N LEU A 137 -2.65 -11.27 7.60
CA LEU A 137 -3.13 -10.54 6.44
C LEU A 137 -2.58 -11.15 5.13
N MET A 138 -1.27 -11.41 5.09
CA MET A 138 -0.59 -12.00 3.93
C MET A 138 -1.00 -13.47 3.69
N MET A 139 -1.15 -14.27 4.75
CA MET A 139 -1.63 -15.64 4.62
C MET A 139 -3.07 -15.70 4.08
N THR A 140 -3.94 -14.80 4.57
CA THR A 140 -5.33 -14.70 4.09
C THR A 140 -5.37 -14.36 2.60
N LEU A 141 -4.51 -13.44 2.16
CA LEU A 141 -4.33 -13.11 0.75
C LEU A 141 -3.94 -14.31 -0.10
N GLU A 142 -2.84 -14.99 0.26
CA GLU A 142 -2.34 -16.13 -0.49
C GLU A 142 -3.36 -17.27 -0.57
N TRP A 143 -4.09 -17.51 0.52
CA TRP A 143 -5.17 -18.48 0.55
C TRP A 143 -6.33 -18.11 -0.41
N LEU A 144 -6.75 -16.85 -0.44
CA LEU A 144 -7.77 -16.37 -1.37
C LEU A 144 -7.30 -16.45 -2.84
N ARG A 145 -6.01 -16.24 -3.11
CA ARG A 145 -5.41 -16.41 -4.44
C ARG A 145 -5.37 -17.87 -4.87
N GLY A 146 -4.99 -18.77 -3.96
CA GLY A 146 -4.88 -20.22 -4.22
C GLY A 146 -6.20 -20.88 -4.61
N ARG A 147 -7.34 -20.37 -4.11
CA ARG A 147 -8.69 -20.86 -4.46
C ARG A 147 -9.15 -20.51 -5.89
N ARG A 148 -8.43 -19.62 -6.58
CA ARG A 148 -8.83 -19.07 -7.88
C ARG A 148 -8.07 -19.68 -9.07
N LYS A 149 -7.08 -20.53 -8.79
CA LYS A 149 -6.47 -21.45 -9.75
C LYS A 149 -7.26 -22.74 -9.80
#